data_AF-A0A946LFT2-F1
#
_entry.id   AF-A0A946LFT2-F1
#
_cell.length_a   1.000
_cell.length_b   1.000
_cell.length_c   1.000
_cell.angle_alpha   90.00
_cell.angle_beta   90.00
_cell.angle_gamma   90.00
#
_symmetry.space_group_name_H-M   'P 1'
#
loop_
_entity.id
_entity.type
_entity.pdbx_description
1 polymer ?
#
loop_
_entity_poly.entity_id
_entity_poly.type
_entity_poly.pdbx_seq_one_letter_code
_entity_poly.pdbx_strand_id
1 'polypeptide(L)' 'MSSEVHLSSRESFILRFWRENNSQENWRGQIQHVSSGQITHIQKLDELIEYLNEYLEEMPSKATGIR' A
#
# COMPACT_ATOMS: atom_id res chain seq x y z
N MET A 1 -15.78 -23.60 23.35
CA MET A 1 -14.53 -23.49 22.57
C MET A 1 -14.82 -22.50 21.47
N SER A 2 -14.50 -21.23 21.67
CA SER A 2 -14.78 -20.17 20.71
C SER A 2 -13.51 -19.91 19.93
N SER A 3 -13.54 -20.21 18.64
CA SER A 3 -12.44 -19.95 17.72
C SER A 3 -12.27 -18.44 17.55
N GLU A 4 -11.17 -17.88 18.03
CA GLU A 4 -10.79 -16.49 17.78
C GLU A 4 -10.43 -16.34 16.29
N VAL A 5 -11.29 -15.67 15.54
CA VAL A 5 -10.97 -15.23 14.18
C VAL A 5 -10.16 -13.95 14.33
N HIS A 6 -8.82 -14.05 14.23
CA HIS A 6 -7.99 -12.89 13.98
C HIS A 6 -8.38 -12.30 12.62
N LEU A 7 -9.22 -11.27 12.63
CA LEU A 7 -9.44 -10.41 11.47
C LEU A 7 -8.15 -9.61 11.25
N SER A 8 -7.21 -10.20 10.51
CA SER A 8 -6.19 -9.41 9.81
C SER A 8 -6.94 -8.36 8.98
N SER A 9 -6.74 -7.06 9.29
CA SER A 9 -7.24 -6.00 8.41
C SER A 9 -6.52 -6.17 7.08
N ARG A 10 -7.24 -6.71 6.11
CA ARG A 10 -6.68 -6.98 4.79
C ARG A 10 -6.58 -5.66 4.04
N GLU A 11 -5.39 -5.07 4.04
CA GLU A 11 -5.11 -3.93 3.18
C GLU A 11 -4.95 -4.39 1.74
N SER A 12 -5.47 -3.58 0.80
CA SER A 12 -5.50 -3.92 -0.62
C SER A 12 -5.01 -2.74 -1.43
N PHE A 13 -4.12 -3.01 -2.39
CA PHE A 13 -3.53 -2.01 -3.25
C PHE A 13 -3.72 -2.40 -4.71
N ILE A 14 -3.98 -1.42 -5.56
CA ILE A 14 -3.93 -1.57 -7.01
C ILE A 14 -2.62 -0.95 -7.49
N LEU A 15 -1.79 -1.74 -8.14
CA LEU A 15 -0.56 -1.27 -8.77
C LEU A 15 -0.75 -1.21 -10.29
N ARG A 16 -0.37 -0.09 -10.89
CA ARG A 16 -0.34 0.09 -12.34
C ARG A 16 1.06 0.50 -12.76
N PHE A 17 1.56 -0.12 -13.81
CA PHE A 17 2.83 0.23 -14.44
C PHE A 17 2.60 0.44 -15.93
N TRP A 18 3.18 1.50 -16.49
CA TRP A 18 3.09 1.76 -17.92
C TRP A 18 4.37 2.42 -18.42
N ARG A 19 4.63 2.25 -19.71
CA ARG A 19 5.75 2.90 -20.38
C ARG A 19 5.34 4.32 -20.78
N GLU A 20 6.21 5.30 -20.54
CA GLU A 20 6.01 6.68 -21.02
C GLU A 20 6.95 6.94 -22.20
N ASN A 21 6.41 7.27 -23.37
CA ASN A 21 7.17 7.34 -24.63
C ASN A 21 8.14 8.54 -24.73
N ASN A 22 8.16 9.46 -23.75
CA ASN A 22 8.88 10.74 -23.82
C ASN A 22 9.99 10.92 -22.76
N SER A 23 10.37 9.86 -22.04
CA SER A 23 11.29 9.94 -20.90
C SER A 23 12.43 8.93 -21.02
N GLN A 24 13.65 9.32 -20.61
CA GLN A 24 14.79 8.39 -20.49
C GLN A 24 14.52 7.32 -19.41
N GLU A 25 13.80 7.69 -18.35
CA GLU A 25 13.20 6.76 -17.39
C GLU A 25 11.86 6.30 -17.97
N ASN A 26 11.91 5.19 -18.69
CA ASN A 26 10.86 4.76 -19.61
C ASN A 26 9.54 4.33 -18.94
N TRP A 27 9.39 4.36 -17.63
CA TRP A 27 8.19 3.82 -16.99
C TRP A 27 7.67 4.70 -15.86
N ARG A 28 6.37 4.59 -15.61
CA ARG A 28 5.63 5.22 -14.53
C ARG A 28 4.89 4.14 -13.76
N GLY A 29 4.80 4.33 -12.46
CA GLY A 29 3.98 3.52 -11.57
C GLY A 29 2.92 4.35 -10.87
N GLN A 30 1.83 3.70 -10.51
CA GLN A 30 0.80 4.25 -9.64
C GLN A 30 0.41 3.18 -8.62
N ILE A 31 0.32 3.59 -7.37
CA ILE A 31 -0.21 2.81 -6.26
C ILE A 31 -1.52 3.47 -5.84
N GLN A 32 -2.60 2.70 -5.79
CA GLN A 32 -3.86 3.13 -5.24
C GLN A 32 -4.22 2.26 -4.05
N HIS A 33 -4.38 2.88 -2.88
CA HIS A 33 -4.90 2.18 -1.71
C HIS A 33 -6.42 2.04 -1.83
N VAL A 34 -6.92 0.81 -1.79
CA VAL A 34 -8.32 0.50 -2.12
C VAL A 34 -9.28 1.08 -1.07
N SER A 35 -8.93 1.02 0.21
CA SER A 35 -9.85 1.44 1.28
C SER A 35 -9.90 2.97 1.45
N SER A 36 -8.77 3.68 1.34
CA SER A 36 -8.74 5.14 1.43
C SER A 36 -8.95 5.86 0.10
N GLY A 37 -8.77 5.18 -1.03
CA GLY A 37 -8.76 5.78 -2.36
C GLY A 37 -7.52 6.64 -2.65
N GLN A 38 -6.55 6.70 -1.74
CA GLN A 38 -5.32 7.48 -1.92
C GLN A 38 -4.50 6.94 -3.09
N ILE A 39 -3.95 7.86 -3.89
CA ILE A 39 -3.15 7.54 -5.07
C ILE A 39 -1.77 8.17 -4.92
N THR A 40 -0.73 7.37 -5.12
CA THR A 40 0.67 7.79 -5.14
C THR A 40 1.29 7.38 -6.49
N HIS A 41 2.10 8.26 -7.08
CA HIS A 41 2.83 7.96 -8.31
C HIS A 41 4.29 7.66 -7.96
N ILE A 42 4.87 6.68 -8.64
CA ILE A 42 6.26 6.27 -8.45
C ILE A 42 6.99 6.18 -9.80
N GLN A 43 8.30 6.36 -9.78
CA GLN A 43 9.19 6.25 -10.94
C GLN A 43 10.26 5.17 -10.75
N LYS A 44 10.43 4.68 -9.52
CA LYS A 44 11.40 3.64 -9.16
C LYS A 44 10.74 2.55 -8.34
N LEU A 45 11.27 1.33 -8.43
CA LEU A 45 10.76 0.20 -7.64
C LEU A 45 11.04 0.42 -6.14
N ASP A 46 12.14 1.10 -5.81
CA ASP A 46 12.49 1.41 -4.42
C ASP A 46 11.43 2.29 -3.75
N GLU A 47 10.82 3.23 -4.49
CA GLU A 47 9.71 4.07 -4.00
C GLU A 47 8.45 3.26 -3.65
N LEU A 48 8.23 2.10 -4.29
CA LEU A 48 7.15 1.17 -3.90
C LEU A 48 7.46 0.53 -2.54
N ILE A 49 8.71 0.10 -2.34
CA ILE A 49 9.13 -0.53 -1.08
C ILE A 49 9.03 0.50 0.05
N GLU A 50 9.51 1.72 -0.17
CA GLU A 50 9.38 2.84 0.78
C GLU A 50 7.92 3.09 1.13
N TYR A 51 7.03 3.23 0.14
CA TYR A 51 5.60 3.43 0.37
C TYR A 51 4.96 2.31 1.20
N LEU A 52 5.27 1.05 0.90
CA LEU A 52 4.71 -0.09 1.64
C LEU A 52 5.26 -0.16 3.06
N ASN A 53 6.54 0.15 3.26
CA ASN A 53 7.13 0.19 4.60
C ASN A 53 6.51 1.31 5.43
N GLU A 54 6.40 2.53 4.90
CA GLU A 54 5.72 3.63 5.58
C GLU A 54 4.29 3.24 5.97
N TYR A 55 3.53 2.67 5.03
CA TYR A 55 2.14 2.31 5.30
C TYR A 55 1.98 1.19 6.34
N LEU A 56 2.89 0.20 6.32
CA LEU A 56 2.83 -0.94 7.23
C LEU A 56 3.46 -0.64 8.60
N GLU A 57 4.44 0.26 8.68
CA GLU A 57 5.07 0.71 9.93
C GLU A 57 4.24 1.79 10.64
N GLU A 58 3.54 2.65 9.91
CA GLU A 58 2.62 3.65 10.47
C GLU A 58 1.30 3.06 10.97
N MET A 59 1.08 1.75 10.86
CA MET A 59 -0.01 1.08 11.57
C MET A 59 0.44 0.72 12.99
N PRO A 60 0.20 1.55 14.03
CA PRO A 60 0.18 1.03 15.37
C PRO A 60 -0.92 -0.02 15.37
N SER A 61 -0.55 -1.28 15.62
CA SER A 61 -1.47 -2.37 15.92
C SER A 61 -2.50 -1.83 16.91
N LYS A 62 -3.69 -1.43 16.42
CA LYS A 62 -4.78 -0.98 17.28
C LYS A 62 -5.45 -2.24 17.84
N ALA A 63 -4.63 -3.04 18.53
CA ALA A 63 -5.09 -4.03 19.45
C ALA A 63 -5.40 -3.30 20.77
N THR A 64 -6.65 -3.42 21.19
CA THR A 64 -7.09 -3.29 22.57
C THR A 64 -7.33 -1.87 23.10
N GLY A 65 -8.61 -1.51 23.12
CA GLY A 65 -9.18 -0.51 24.01
C GLY A 65 -10.60 -0.93 24.39
N ILE A 66 -10.68 -1.92 25.28
CA ILE A 66 -11.91 -2.47 25.87
C ILE A 66 -12.55 -1.43 26.80
N ARG A 67 -13.85 -1.17 26.67
CA ARG A 67 -14.80 -1.13 27.79
C ARG A 67 -16.25 -1.15 27.33
#